data_AF-B1YT19-F1
#
_entry.id   AF-B1YT19-F1
#
_cell.length_a   1.000
_cell.length_b   1.000
_cell.length_c   1.000
_cell.angle_alpha   90.00
_cell.angle_beta   90.00
_cell.angle_gamma   90.00
#
_symmetry.space_group_name_H-M   'P 1'
#
loop_
_entity.id
_entity.type
_entity.pdbx_description
1 polymer ?
#
loop_
_entity_poly.entity_id
_entity_poly.type
_entity_poly.pdbx_seq_one_letter_code
_entity_poly.pdbx_strand_id
1 'polypeptide(L)'
;MFSNPADPNNCFIDIQAGAGGTEACDWASMLLRQYLRYCERKGFKAEVLEESDGDVAGIKNATVKVTGEYAYGFLRTETGIHRLVRKSPFDSSGGRHTSFSSVFVYPEIDDSIEVEVNPADLRIDTYRASGAGGQHINKTDSAVRITHMPTGIVVQCQNDRSQHRNRAEAMAMLKSRLYEAEMRKRQAEQDKLESSKTDVGWGHQIRSYVLDQSRVKDLRTNVEMSNTRAVLDGDLDDFISASLKQGV
;
A
#
# COMPACT_ATOMS: atom_id res chain seq x y z
N MET A 1 14.39 5.64 -15.04
CA MET A 1 12.99 6.04 -14.74
C MET A 1 12.32 4.97 -13.90
N PHE A 2 12.41 3.69 -14.29
CA PHE A 2 11.98 2.57 -13.46
C PHE A 2 13.20 1.87 -12.86
N SER A 3 13.43 2.08 -11.57
CA SER A 3 14.57 1.53 -10.81
C SER A 3 14.15 0.81 -9.54
N ASN A 4 12.87 0.90 -9.16
CA ASN A 4 12.36 0.22 -8.00
C ASN A 4 11.97 -1.22 -8.38
N PRO A 5 12.26 -2.21 -7.52
CA PRO A 5 11.88 -3.60 -7.76
C PRO A 5 10.37 -3.79 -7.97
N ALA A 6 9.55 -2.90 -7.40
CA ALA A 6 8.09 -2.93 -7.50
C ALA A 6 7.54 -2.21 -8.75
N ASP A 7 8.35 -1.48 -9.53
CA ASP A 7 7.89 -0.75 -10.71
C ASP A 7 7.13 -1.62 -11.74
N PRO A 8 7.51 -2.89 -12.00
CA PRO A 8 6.79 -3.76 -12.92
C PRO A 8 5.45 -4.27 -12.38
N ASN A 9 5.18 -4.13 -11.09
CA ASN A 9 3.99 -4.70 -10.48
C ASN A 9 2.74 -3.91 -10.89
N ASN A 10 1.61 -4.59 -10.78
CA ASN A 10 0.31 -3.92 -10.72
C ASN A 10 0.27 -2.98 -9.51
N CYS A 11 -0.72 -2.09 -9.48
CA CYS A 11 -0.88 -1.18 -8.35
C CYS A 11 -2.33 -0.98 -7.98
N PHE A 12 -2.51 -0.50 -6.76
CA PHE A 12 -3.77 0.04 -6.27
C PHE A 12 -3.65 1.56 -6.16
N ILE A 13 -4.75 2.24 -6.47
CA ILE A 13 -4.90 3.68 -6.30
C ILE A 13 -6.02 3.89 -5.28
N ASP A 14 -5.67 4.45 -4.12
CA ASP A 14 -6.63 4.90 -3.13
C ASP A 14 -6.82 6.40 -3.26
N ILE A 15 -8.07 6.81 -3.45
CA ILE A 15 -8.47 8.21 -3.53
C ILE A 15 -9.33 8.50 -2.30
N GLN A 16 -8.97 9.55 -1.58
CA GLN A 16 -9.69 9.96 -0.38
C GLN A 16 -10.02 11.45 -0.45
N ALA A 17 -11.28 11.79 -0.18
CA ALA A 17 -11.71 13.17 -0.07
C ALA A 17 -11.11 13.82 1.19
N GLY A 18 -10.56 15.02 1.04
CA GLY A 18 -9.99 15.80 2.14
C GLY A 18 -10.96 16.77 2.77
N ALA A 19 -10.41 17.78 3.45
CA ALA A 19 -11.20 18.88 4.01
C ALA A 19 -11.86 19.72 2.89
N GLY A 20 -13.19 19.83 2.93
CA GLY A 20 -13.98 20.59 1.94
C GLY A 20 -15.43 20.12 1.76
N GLY A 21 -15.88 19.12 2.53
CA GLY A 21 -17.26 18.64 2.51
C GLY A 21 -17.66 18.10 1.13
N THR A 22 -18.85 18.47 0.66
CA THR A 22 -19.38 18.03 -0.65
C THR A 22 -18.47 18.41 -1.83
N GLU A 23 -17.80 19.57 -1.77
CA GLU A 23 -16.90 20.01 -2.85
C GLU A 23 -15.63 19.14 -2.92
N ALA A 24 -15.12 18.68 -1.78
CA ALA A 24 -14.00 17.75 -1.75
C ALA A 24 -14.40 16.35 -2.22
N CYS A 25 -15.63 15.92 -1.93
CA CYS A 25 -16.16 14.65 -2.40
C CYS A 25 -16.34 14.64 -3.93
N ASP A 26 -16.87 15.74 -4.50
CA ASP A 26 -16.95 15.91 -5.96
C ASP A 26 -15.55 15.98 -6.60
N TRP A 27 -14.58 16.60 -5.92
CA TRP A 27 -13.21 16.60 -6.42
C TRP A 27 -12.60 15.20 -6.46
N ALA A 28 -12.82 14.39 -5.42
CA ALA A 28 -12.37 13.00 -5.40
C ALA A 28 -12.98 12.18 -6.54
N SER A 29 -14.25 12.38 -6.87
CA SER A 29 -14.91 11.68 -7.99
C SER A 29 -14.36 12.11 -9.35
N MET A 30 -14.02 13.39 -9.50
CA MET A 30 -13.34 13.90 -10.69
C MET A 30 -11.95 13.26 -10.87
N LEU A 31 -11.19 13.09 -9.78
CA LEU A 31 -9.90 12.41 -9.81
C LEU A 31 -10.05 10.93 -10.16
N LEU A 32 -11.03 10.24 -9.58
CA LEU A 32 -11.34 8.85 -9.93
C LEU A 32 -11.57 8.71 -11.44
N ARG A 33 -12.45 9.56 -12.00
CA ARG A 33 -12.72 9.59 -13.44
C ARG A 33 -11.47 9.90 -14.26
N GLN A 34 -10.63 10.83 -13.80
CA GLN A 34 -9.36 11.19 -14.47
C GLN A 34 -8.43 9.98 -14.57
N TYR A 35 -8.23 9.24 -13.47
CA TYR A 35 -7.34 8.07 -13.47
C TYR A 35 -7.91 6.89 -14.24
N LEU A 36 -9.22 6.65 -14.20
CA LEU A 36 -9.86 5.62 -15.02
C LEU A 36 -9.63 5.90 -16.51
N ARG A 37 -9.81 7.15 -16.96
CA ARG A 37 -9.55 7.56 -18.36
C ARG A 37 -8.08 7.47 -18.73
N TYR A 38 -7.18 7.82 -17.81
CA TYR A 38 -5.75 7.65 -18.03
C TYR A 38 -5.39 6.17 -18.24
N CYS A 39 -5.94 5.27 -17.41
CA CYS A 39 -5.74 3.83 -17.55
C CYS A 39 -6.26 3.31 -18.89
N GLU A 40 -7.47 3.70 -19.30
CA GLU A 40 -8.05 3.34 -20.61
C GLU A 40 -7.15 3.79 -21.78
N ARG A 41 -6.62 5.02 -21.73
CA ARG A 41 -5.73 5.55 -22.79
C ARG A 41 -4.40 4.81 -22.87
N LYS A 42 -3.87 4.37 -21.74
CA LYS A 42 -2.62 3.61 -21.65
C LYS A 42 -2.78 2.12 -21.96
N GLY A 43 -4.01 1.63 -22.07
CA GLY A 43 -4.29 0.20 -22.22
C GLY A 43 -4.12 -0.58 -20.92
N PHE A 44 -4.14 0.08 -19.77
CA PHE A 44 -4.19 -0.58 -18.47
C PHE A 44 -5.62 -1.02 -18.16
N LYS A 45 -5.76 -2.19 -17.53
CA LYS A 45 -7.06 -2.65 -17.02
C LYS A 45 -7.29 -2.03 -15.64
N ALA A 46 -8.30 -1.18 -15.51
CA ALA A 46 -8.71 -0.60 -14.24
C ALA A 46 -10.01 -1.26 -13.73
N GLU A 47 -10.02 -1.65 -12.47
CA GLU A 47 -11.16 -2.26 -11.78
C GLU A 47 -11.40 -1.51 -10.46
N VAL A 48 -12.60 -0.96 -10.27
CA VAL A 48 -12.97 -0.30 -9.01
C VAL A 48 -13.35 -1.38 -8.02
N LEU A 49 -12.60 -1.49 -6.92
CA LEU A 49 -12.80 -2.51 -5.89
C LEU A 49 -13.73 -2.02 -4.78
N GLU A 50 -13.54 -0.78 -4.37
CA GLU A 50 -14.33 -0.12 -3.33
C GLU A 50 -14.63 1.30 -3.78
N GLU A 51 -15.85 1.75 -3.51
CA GLU A 51 -16.30 3.12 -3.75
C GLU A 51 -17.31 3.45 -2.66
N SER A 52 -17.04 4.49 -1.87
CA SER A 52 -18.01 5.03 -0.92
C SER A 52 -18.48 6.40 -1.38
N ASP A 53 -19.78 6.51 -1.61
CA ASP A 53 -20.40 7.76 -2.01
C ASP A 53 -20.34 8.84 -0.92
N GLY A 54 -20.28 10.09 -1.36
CA GLY A 54 -20.50 11.26 -0.52
C GLY A 54 -21.97 11.42 -0.14
N ASP A 55 -22.24 12.13 0.95
CA ASP A 55 -23.62 12.27 1.47
C ASP A 55 -24.54 13.07 0.52
N VAL A 56 -23.96 13.91 -0.34
CA VAL A 56 -24.69 14.79 -1.26
C VAL A 56 -24.24 14.61 -2.71
N ALA A 57 -22.92 14.61 -2.95
CA ALA A 57 -22.33 14.44 -4.27
C ALA A 57 -20.91 13.91 -4.16
N GLY A 58 -20.44 13.25 -5.23
CA GLY A 58 -19.10 12.70 -5.35
C GLY A 58 -18.86 11.50 -4.44
N ILE A 59 -17.59 11.26 -4.10
CA ILE A 59 -17.14 10.09 -3.34
C ILE A 59 -16.32 10.52 -2.12
N LYS A 60 -16.41 9.76 -1.03
CA LYS A 60 -15.55 9.91 0.16
C LYS A 60 -14.24 9.14 0.00
N ASN A 61 -14.34 7.91 -0.48
CA ASN A 61 -13.20 7.06 -0.78
C ASN A 61 -13.45 6.26 -2.07
N ALA A 62 -12.38 5.88 -2.75
CA ALA A 62 -12.42 4.85 -3.78
C ALA A 62 -11.06 4.16 -3.89
N THR A 63 -11.10 2.86 -4.14
CA THR A 63 -9.93 2.00 -4.34
C THR A 63 -10.02 1.38 -5.73
N VAL A 64 -9.02 1.64 -6.56
CA VAL A 64 -8.95 1.15 -7.94
C VAL A 64 -7.75 0.23 -8.10
N LYS A 65 -7.98 -1.00 -8.55
CA LYS A 65 -6.94 -1.92 -8.99
C LYS A 65 -6.58 -1.61 -10.44
N VAL A 66 -5.29 -1.38 -10.69
CA VAL A 66 -4.75 -1.17 -12.03
C VAL A 66 -3.80 -2.31 -12.38
N THR A 67 -4.15 -3.05 -13.41
CA THR A 67 -3.37 -4.16 -13.95
C THR A 67 -2.78 -3.78 -15.30
N GLY A 68 -1.45 -3.88 -15.42
CA GLY A 68 -0.73 -3.50 -16.62
C GLY A 68 0.77 -3.54 -16.44
N GLU A 69 1.50 -3.57 -17.56
CA GLU A 69 2.96 -3.56 -17.53
C GLU A 69 3.48 -2.22 -17.00
N TYR A 70 4.32 -2.27 -15.96
CA TYR A 70 4.86 -1.09 -15.28
C TYR A 70 3.79 -0.12 -14.73
N ALA A 71 2.58 -0.60 -14.42
CA ALA A 71 1.49 0.24 -13.92
C ALA A 71 1.90 1.03 -12.66
N TYR A 72 2.53 0.36 -11.69
CA TYR A 72 3.04 1.03 -10.49
C TYR A 72 4.10 2.08 -10.83
N GLY A 73 5.05 1.75 -11.71
CA GLY A 73 6.13 2.67 -12.10
C GLY A 73 5.62 3.99 -12.68
N PHE A 74 4.55 3.97 -13.47
CA PHE A 74 3.93 5.20 -14.00
C PHE A 74 3.12 5.96 -12.95
N LEU A 75 2.34 5.25 -12.13
CA LEU A 75 1.37 5.87 -11.23
C LEU A 75 1.96 6.27 -9.87
N ARG A 76 3.12 5.72 -9.47
CA ARG A 76 3.74 6.04 -8.16
C ARG A 76 4.02 7.53 -7.96
N THR A 77 4.29 8.27 -9.04
CA THR A 77 4.58 9.71 -8.97
C THR A 77 3.33 10.54 -8.67
N GLU A 78 2.15 9.94 -8.79
CA GLU A 78 0.86 10.58 -8.52
C GLU A 78 0.45 10.48 -7.05
N THR A 79 1.22 9.78 -6.22
CA THR A 79 1.02 9.78 -4.77
C THR A 79 1.23 11.18 -4.20
N GLY A 80 0.18 11.73 -3.59
CA GLY A 80 0.21 13.04 -2.95
C GLY A 80 -1.16 13.73 -2.89
N ILE A 81 -1.15 15.00 -2.51
CA ILE A 81 -2.36 15.80 -2.37
C ILE A 81 -2.61 16.61 -3.65
N HIS A 82 -3.80 16.45 -4.21
CA HIS A 82 -4.29 17.16 -5.37
C HIS A 82 -5.24 18.27 -4.93
N ARG A 83 -4.88 19.52 -5.23
CA ARG A 83 -5.65 20.70 -4.86
C ARG A 83 -6.51 21.18 -6.03
N LEU A 84 -7.80 21.36 -5.79
CA LEU A 84 -8.72 22.00 -6.72
C LEU A 84 -9.05 23.43 -6.27
N VAL A 85 -9.09 24.37 -7.20
CA VAL A 85 -9.59 25.73 -6.99
C VAL A 85 -10.54 26.10 -8.13
N ARG A 86 -11.82 26.25 -7.80
CA ARG A 86 -12.88 26.66 -8.75
C ARG A 86 -14.02 27.37 -8.03
N LYS A 87 -14.91 28.01 -8.80
CA LYS A 87 -16.25 28.38 -8.31
C LYS A 87 -17.07 27.11 -8.08
N SER A 88 -17.53 26.88 -6.85
CA SER A 88 -18.27 25.67 -6.52
C SER A 88 -19.67 25.70 -7.12
N PRO A 89 -20.14 24.60 -7.73
CA PRO A 89 -21.54 24.47 -8.18
C PRO A 89 -22.52 24.26 -7.01
N PHE A 90 -22.02 23.91 -5.82
CA PHE A 90 -22.84 23.65 -4.63
C PHE A 90 -23.00 24.88 -3.73
N ASP A 91 -22.23 25.94 -3.98
CA ASP A 91 -22.34 27.20 -3.26
C ASP A 91 -23.21 28.20 -4.04
N SER A 92 -24.38 28.53 -3.49
CA SER A 92 -25.33 29.47 -4.08
C SER A 92 -24.78 30.90 -4.21
N SER A 93 -23.73 31.25 -3.45
CA SER A 93 -23.07 32.56 -3.54
C SER A 93 -22.07 32.66 -4.70
N GLY A 94 -21.77 31.54 -5.38
CA GLY A 94 -20.75 31.50 -6.44
C GLY A 94 -19.33 31.73 -5.91
N GLY A 95 -19.11 31.44 -4.63
CA GLY A 95 -17.83 31.58 -3.96
C GLY A 95 -16.73 30.75 -4.61
N ARG A 96 -15.50 31.23 -4.51
CA ARG A 96 -14.31 30.49 -4.93
C ARG A 96 -13.89 29.56 -3.80
N HIS A 97 -13.93 28.26 -4.05
CA HIS A 97 -13.58 27.23 -3.07
C HIS A 97 -12.21 26.64 -3.37
N THR A 98 -11.54 26.17 -2.32
CA THR A 98 -10.32 25.37 -2.43
C THR A 98 -10.57 24.03 -1.76
N SER A 99 -10.41 22.96 -2.53
CA SER A 99 -10.65 21.58 -2.07
C SER A 99 -9.39 20.75 -2.21
N PHE A 100 -9.28 19.73 -1.37
CA PHE A 100 -8.16 18.80 -1.35
C PHE A 100 -8.68 17.37 -1.45
N SER A 101 -7.95 16.54 -2.19
CA SER A 101 -8.13 15.09 -2.19
C SER A 101 -6.74 14.45 -2.25
N SER A 102 -6.54 13.39 -1.49
CA SER A 102 -5.30 12.62 -1.53
C SER A 102 -5.43 11.44 -2.47
N VAL A 103 -4.39 11.21 -3.25
CA VAL A 103 -4.20 10.04 -4.08
C VAL A 103 -3.01 9.28 -3.50
N PHE A 104 -3.18 8.00 -3.26
CA PHE A 104 -2.13 7.14 -2.74
C PHE A 104 -2.00 5.90 -3.62
N VAL A 105 -0.80 5.68 -4.14
CA VAL A 105 -0.52 4.56 -5.04
C VAL A 105 0.46 3.60 -4.38
N TYR A 106 0.08 2.33 -4.29
CA TYR A 106 0.91 1.27 -3.72
C TYR A 106 0.92 0.04 -4.64
N PRO A 107 2.02 -0.72 -4.69
CA PRO A 107 2.13 -1.87 -5.57
C PRO A 107 1.30 -3.04 -5.04
N GLU A 108 0.76 -3.86 -5.94
CA GLU A 108 0.27 -5.19 -5.63
C GLU A 108 1.48 -6.07 -5.32
N ILE A 109 1.50 -6.65 -4.13
CA ILE A 109 2.51 -7.61 -3.70
C ILE A 109 1.78 -8.94 -3.50
N ASP A 110 2.28 -10.00 -4.13
CA ASP A 110 1.71 -11.33 -3.92
C ASP A 110 2.03 -11.82 -2.49
N ASP A 111 0.99 -12.29 -1.81
CA ASP A 111 1.02 -12.75 -0.42
C ASP A 111 1.20 -14.27 -0.31
N SER A 112 1.52 -14.96 -1.41
CA SER A 112 1.93 -16.37 -1.37
C SER A 112 3.34 -16.52 -0.75
N ILE A 113 3.44 -16.35 0.56
CA ILE A 113 4.69 -16.56 1.30
C ILE A 113 4.82 -18.06 1.59
N GLU A 114 5.57 -18.78 0.75
CA GLU A 114 6.05 -20.12 1.10
C GLU A 114 7.30 -20.00 1.97
N VAL A 115 7.13 -20.13 3.29
CA VAL A 115 8.26 -20.21 4.22
C VAL A 115 8.90 -21.60 4.11
N GLU A 116 9.84 -21.75 3.18
CA GLU A 116 10.73 -22.89 3.11
C GLU A 116 11.82 -22.77 4.19
N VAL A 117 11.83 -23.72 5.12
CA VAL A 117 12.84 -23.76 6.19
C VAL A 117 13.92 -24.75 5.80
N ASN A 118 15.12 -24.25 5.51
CA ASN A 118 16.28 -25.10 5.23
C ASN A 118 16.73 -25.82 6.52
N PRO A 119 16.82 -27.16 6.54
CA PRO A 119 17.29 -27.91 7.70
C PRO A 119 18.69 -27.52 8.21
N ALA A 120 19.55 -26.97 7.34
CA ALA A 120 20.91 -26.55 7.72
C ALA A 120 20.93 -25.33 8.67
N ASP A 121 19.89 -24.50 8.62
CA ASP A 121 19.78 -23.27 9.43
C ASP A 121 19.19 -23.55 10.82
N LEU A 122 18.87 -24.80 11.11
CA LEU A 122 18.23 -25.24 12.34
C LEU A 122 19.23 -25.90 13.28
N ARG A 123 19.30 -25.37 14.51
CA ARG A 123 19.92 -26.09 15.62
C ARG A 123 18.82 -26.81 16.41
N ILE A 124 18.92 -28.13 16.48
CA ILE A 124 17.95 -28.97 17.19
C ILE A 124 18.62 -29.53 18.44
N ASP A 125 18.18 -29.06 19.60
CA ASP A 125 18.67 -29.47 20.90
C ASP A 125 17.61 -30.36 21.58
N THR A 126 17.99 -31.55 22.02
CA THR A 126 17.10 -32.47 22.75
C THR A 126 17.45 -32.48 24.23
N TYR A 127 16.44 -32.38 25.09
CA TYR A 127 16.65 -32.27 26.54
C TYR A 127 15.48 -32.91 27.32
N ARG A 128 15.62 -32.97 28.65
CA ARG A 128 14.57 -33.51 29.53
C ARG A 128 13.45 -32.51 29.70
N ALA A 129 12.21 -32.98 29.53
CA ALA A 129 11.03 -32.18 29.78
C ALA A 129 10.99 -31.72 31.26
N SER A 130 10.57 -30.48 31.49
CA SER A 130 10.42 -29.94 32.85
C SER A 130 8.94 -30.00 33.27
N GLY A 131 8.65 -30.59 34.44
CA GLY A 131 7.29 -30.63 34.98
C GLY A 131 7.07 -31.72 36.04
N ALA A 132 5.93 -31.63 36.74
CA ALA A 132 5.47 -32.65 37.68
C ALA A 132 4.98 -33.87 36.88
N GLY A 133 5.86 -34.84 36.65
CA GLY A 133 5.54 -36.03 35.88
C GLY A 133 6.28 -37.29 36.34
N GLY A 134 5.81 -38.44 35.86
CA GLY A 134 6.31 -39.76 36.27
C GLY A 134 7.75 -40.07 35.81
N GLN A 135 8.23 -41.28 36.11
CA GLN A 135 9.62 -41.70 35.80
C GLN A 135 10.06 -41.45 34.35
N HIS A 136 9.12 -41.49 33.40
CA HIS A 136 9.40 -41.26 31.98
C HIS A 136 9.96 -39.87 31.69
N ILE A 137 9.46 -38.83 32.37
CA ILE A 137 9.89 -37.43 32.19
C ILE A 137 11.28 -37.19 32.78
N ASN A 138 11.62 -37.91 33.86
CA ASN A 138 12.91 -37.76 34.55
C ASN A 138 14.06 -38.57 33.91
N LYS A 139 13.75 -39.62 33.14
CA LYS A 139 14.76 -40.53 32.54
C LYS A 139 14.95 -40.35 31.03
N THR A 140 13.96 -39.80 30.31
CA THR A 140 13.95 -39.78 28.84
C THR A 140 14.06 -38.36 28.31
N ASP A 141 14.98 -38.13 27.36
CA ASP A 141 15.20 -36.83 26.73
C ASP A 141 14.21 -36.63 25.57
N SER A 142 12.92 -36.47 25.90
CA SER A 142 11.84 -36.37 24.92
C SER A 142 11.55 -34.93 24.46
N ALA A 143 12.00 -33.89 25.18
CA ALA A 143 11.74 -32.50 24.80
C ALA A 143 12.70 -32.04 23.71
N VAL A 144 12.18 -31.23 22.78
CA VAL A 144 12.93 -30.73 21.62
C VAL A 144 12.86 -29.21 21.60
N ARG A 145 14.01 -28.57 21.48
CA ARG A 145 14.17 -27.14 21.19
C ARG A 145 14.75 -26.99 19.79
N ILE A 146 14.12 -26.14 18.98
CA ILE A 146 14.59 -25.79 17.65
C ILE A 146 14.91 -24.30 17.66
N THR A 147 16.13 -23.95 17.26
CA THR A 147 16.59 -22.58 17.08
C THR A 147 16.85 -22.35 15.61
N HIS A 148 16.19 -21.36 15.01
CA HIS A 148 16.52 -20.89 13.67
C HIS A 148 17.66 -19.88 13.77
N MET A 149 18.85 -20.27 13.30
CA MET A 149 20.08 -19.49 13.44
C MET A 149 19.99 -18.10 12.78
N PRO A 150 19.41 -17.93 11.57
CA PRO A 150 19.32 -16.63 10.92
C PRO A 150 18.42 -15.62 11.63
N THR A 151 17.28 -16.05 12.20
CA THR A 151 16.32 -15.13 12.85
C THR A 151 16.46 -15.10 14.37
N GLY A 152 17.19 -16.05 14.97
CA GLY A 152 17.30 -16.22 16.41
C GLY A 152 16.01 -16.72 17.08
N ILE A 153 14.98 -17.09 16.32
CA ILE A 153 13.71 -17.57 16.88
C ILE A 153 13.92 -18.96 17.47
N VAL A 154 13.55 -19.10 18.73
CA VAL A 154 13.62 -20.36 19.47
C VAL A 154 12.20 -20.84 19.77
N VAL A 155 11.92 -22.09 19.42
CA VAL A 155 10.68 -22.79 19.78
C VAL A 155 11.02 -24.08 20.52
N GLN A 156 10.13 -24.49 21.42
CA GLN A 156 10.31 -25.70 22.20
C GLN A 156 8.99 -26.45 22.34
N CYS A 157 9.03 -27.78 22.23
CA CYS A 157 7.89 -28.65 22.47
C CYS A 157 8.27 -29.79 23.42
N GLN A 158 7.40 -30.03 24.41
CA GLN A 158 7.53 -31.08 25.41
C GLN A 158 6.20 -31.79 25.72
N ASN A 159 5.19 -31.63 24.86
CA ASN A 159 3.81 -32.08 25.13
C ASN A 159 3.64 -33.59 25.01
N ASP A 160 4.37 -34.24 24.10
CA ASP A 160 4.26 -35.68 23.86
C ASP A 160 5.41 -36.47 24.52
N ARG A 161 5.17 -37.75 24.75
CA ARG A 161 6.21 -38.71 25.19
C ARG A 161 7.20 -39.05 24.07
N SER A 162 6.81 -38.89 22.80
CA SER A 162 7.63 -39.20 21.63
C SER A 162 8.44 -37.98 21.15
N GLN A 163 9.76 -38.15 21.07
CA GLN A 163 10.68 -37.14 20.54
C GLN A 163 10.35 -36.74 19.09
N HIS A 164 9.99 -37.70 18.23
CA HIS A 164 9.67 -37.42 16.83
C HIS A 164 8.41 -36.56 16.69
N ARG A 165 7.40 -36.78 17.55
CA ARG A 165 6.18 -35.97 17.59
C ARG A 165 6.47 -34.57 18.08
N ASN A 166 7.25 -34.45 19.17
CA ASN A 166 7.69 -33.14 19.67
C ASN A 166 8.52 -32.37 18.65
N ARG A 167 9.38 -33.05 17.86
CA ARG A 167 10.13 -32.42 16.77
C ARG A 167 9.21 -31.93 15.64
N ALA A 168 8.22 -32.73 15.24
CA ALA A 168 7.26 -32.33 14.21
C ALA A 168 6.40 -31.13 14.65
N GLU A 169 5.91 -31.15 15.88
CA GLU A 169 5.16 -30.02 16.47
C GLU A 169 6.04 -28.78 16.63
N ALA A 170 7.27 -28.91 17.11
CA ALA A 170 8.21 -27.81 17.21
C ALA A 170 8.51 -27.22 15.82
N MET A 171 8.62 -28.04 14.77
CA MET A 171 8.81 -27.56 13.41
C MET A 171 7.58 -26.80 12.89
N ALA A 172 6.36 -27.26 13.19
CA ALA A 172 5.13 -26.55 12.86
C ALA A 172 5.03 -25.20 13.59
N MET A 173 5.38 -25.17 14.88
CA MET A 173 5.47 -23.93 15.65
C MET A 173 6.53 -22.98 15.08
N LEU A 174 7.69 -23.51 14.65
CA LEU A 174 8.74 -22.70 14.03
C LEU A 174 8.25 -22.05 12.74
N LYS A 175 7.62 -22.82 11.85
CA LYS A 175 7.03 -22.29 10.61
C LYS A 175 6.02 -21.19 10.90
N SER A 176 5.15 -21.40 11.89
CA SER A 176 4.17 -20.40 12.32
C SER A 176 4.83 -19.12 12.84
N ARG A 177 5.89 -19.24 13.67
CA ARG A 177 6.65 -18.09 14.18
C ARG A 177 7.44 -17.35 13.10
N LEU A 178 8.01 -18.07 12.15
CA LEU A 178 8.73 -17.47 11.02
C LEU A 178 7.76 -16.71 10.11
N TYR A 179 6.60 -17.29 9.82
CA TYR A 179 5.52 -16.61 9.11
C TYR A 179 5.07 -15.34 9.83
N GLU A 180 4.84 -15.41 11.15
CA GLU A 180 4.48 -14.25 11.98
C GLU A 180 5.55 -13.15 11.91
N ALA A 181 6.84 -13.51 11.96
CA ALA A 181 7.95 -12.57 11.87
C ALA A 181 8.06 -11.91 10.49
N GLU A 182 7.88 -12.69 9.41
CA GLU A 182 7.86 -12.21 8.03
C GLU A 182 6.70 -11.23 7.80
N MET A 183 5.50 -11.61 8.25
CA MET A 183 4.30 -10.77 8.21
C MET A 183 4.52 -9.47 8.98
N ARG A 184 5.10 -9.53 10.18
CA ARG A 184 5.39 -8.34 10.98
C ARG A 184 6.41 -7.42 10.31
N LYS A 185 7.41 -7.98 9.62
CA LYS A 185 8.40 -7.21 8.87
C LYS A 185 7.75 -6.50 7.68
N ARG A 186 6.89 -7.20 6.93
CA ARG A 186 6.09 -6.61 5.84
C ARG A 186 5.15 -5.53 6.35
N GLN A 187 4.41 -5.79 7.43
CA GLN A 187 3.54 -4.79 8.04
C GLN A 187 4.35 -3.55 8.43
N ALA A 188 5.54 -3.71 9.03
CA ALA A 188 6.40 -2.56 9.35
C ALA A 188 6.91 -1.81 8.12
N GLU A 189 7.10 -2.48 6.97
CA GLU A 189 7.43 -1.82 5.70
C GLU A 189 6.22 -1.08 5.12
N GLN A 190 5.02 -1.67 5.18
CA GLN A 190 3.76 -1.02 4.80
C GLN A 190 3.44 0.16 5.70
N ASP A 191 3.56 0.02 7.02
CA ASP A 191 3.35 1.10 8.00
C ASP A 191 4.38 2.23 7.80
N LYS A 192 5.59 1.94 7.33
CA LYS A 192 6.56 2.99 6.93
C LYS A 192 6.10 3.74 5.68
N LEU A 193 5.55 3.03 4.70
CA LEU A 193 4.96 3.66 3.52
C LEU A 193 3.72 4.48 3.91
N GLU A 194 2.87 3.96 4.79
CA GLU A 194 1.67 4.67 5.24
C GLU A 194 2.01 5.85 6.16
N SER A 195 3.00 5.73 7.05
CA SER A 195 3.45 6.86 7.87
C SER A 195 4.19 7.93 7.05
N SER A 196 4.63 7.62 5.83
CA SER A 196 5.08 8.63 4.87
C SER A 196 3.93 9.39 4.21
N LYS A 197 2.67 8.95 4.40
CA LYS A 197 1.47 9.65 3.97
C LYS A 197 1.42 10.99 4.69
N THR A 198 1.53 12.06 3.92
CA THR A 198 1.30 13.42 4.42
C THR A 198 -0.18 13.63 4.71
N ASP A 199 -0.47 14.27 5.86
CA ASP A 199 -1.82 14.68 6.23
C ASP A 199 -2.48 15.48 5.11
N VAL A 200 -3.75 15.14 4.83
CA VAL A 200 -4.56 15.79 3.79
C VAL A 200 -4.92 17.21 4.21
N GLY A 201 -3.98 18.13 3.99
CA GLY A 201 -4.07 19.51 4.45
C GLY A 201 -3.24 20.49 3.63
N TRP A 202 -3.18 21.72 4.12
CA TRP A 202 -2.44 22.81 3.49
C TRP A 202 -0.93 22.61 3.60
N GLY A 203 -0.20 22.74 2.48
CA GLY A 203 1.28 22.81 2.47
C GLY A 203 2.01 21.67 1.77
N HIS A 204 1.36 20.53 1.51
CA HIS A 204 1.98 19.34 0.89
C HIS A 204 1.33 18.92 -0.44
N GLN A 205 0.75 19.87 -1.16
CA GLN A 205 0.11 19.59 -2.45
C GLN A 205 1.13 19.37 -3.56
N ILE A 206 0.96 18.29 -4.33
CA ILE A 206 1.83 17.98 -5.47
C ILE A 206 1.37 18.70 -6.73
N ARG A 207 0.05 18.87 -6.89
CA ARG A 207 -0.56 19.49 -8.07
C ARG A 207 -1.71 20.40 -7.71
N SER A 208 -1.79 21.52 -8.42
CA SER A 208 -2.82 22.55 -8.25
C SER A 208 -3.61 22.72 -9.54
N TYR A 209 -4.92 22.47 -9.46
CA TYR A 209 -5.89 22.57 -10.54
C TYR A 209 -6.71 23.85 -10.31
N VAL A 210 -6.32 24.94 -10.95
CA VAL A 210 -7.00 26.24 -10.85
C VAL A 210 -7.89 26.41 -12.09
N LEU A 211 -9.13 25.91 -12.00
CA LEU A 211 -10.04 25.88 -13.16
C LEU A 211 -10.53 27.28 -13.56
N ASP A 212 -10.67 28.19 -12.60
CA ASP A 212 -11.08 29.58 -12.88
C ASP A 212 -10.08 30.32 -13.79
N GLN A 213 -8.80 29.93 -13.74
CA GLN A 213 -7.72 30.48 -14.57
C GLN A 213 -7.32 29.52 -15.69
N SER A 214 -8.07 28.42 -15.89
CA SER A 214 -7.74 27.35 -16.82
C SER A 214 -6.26 26.93 -16.73
N ARG A 215 -5.78 26.58 -15.53
CA ARG A 215 -4.38 26.19 -15.32
C ARG A 215 -4.27 25.00 -14.39
N VAL A 216 -3.53 23.98 -14.82
CA VAL A 216 -3.03 22.90 -13.96
C VAL A 216 -1.52 23.03 -13.85
N LYS A 217 -1.00 23.06 -12.62
CA LYS A 217 0.44 23.16 -12.36
C LYS A 217 0.89 22.10 -11.37
N ASP A 218 1.92 21.34 -11.72
CA ASP A 218 2.64 20.48 -10.79
C ASP A 218 3.70 21.32 -10.05
N LEU A 219 3.68 21.28 -8.72
CA LEU A 219 4.53 22.11 -7.88
C LEU A 219 5.92 21.51 -7.68
N ARG A 220 6.10 20.22 -7.97
CA ARG A 220 7.39 19.52 -7.87
C ARG A 220 8.20 19.76 -9.13
N THR A 221 7.57 19.55 -10.29
CA THR A 221 8.23 19.65 -11.59
C THR A 221 8.14 21.04 -12.24
N ASN A 222 7.27 21.91 -11.73
CA ASN A 222 6.91 23.22 -12.32
C ASN A 222 6.28 23.15 -13.72
N VAL A 223 5.94 21.95 -14.22
CA VAL A 223 5.20 21.79 -15.47
C VAL A 223 3.79 22.37 -15.29
N GLU A 224 3.35 23.14 -16.28
CA GLU A 224 2.01 23.71 -16.31
C GLU A 224 1.32 23.44 -17.65
N MET A 225 0.02 23.21 -17.58
CA MET A 225 -0.86 23.05 -18.73
C MET A 225 -2.07 23.97 -18.61
N SER A 226 -2.40 24.65 -19.70
CA SER A 226 -3.59 25.50 -19.78
C SER A 226 -4.86 24.74 -20.14
N ASN A 227 -4.74 23.57 -20.78
CA ASN A 227 -5.89 22.75 -21.17
C ASN A 227 -6.37 21.87 -20.01
N THR A 228 -7.10 22.46 -19.07
CA THR A 228 -7.63 21.76 -17.89
C THR A 228 -8.55 20.59 -18.23
N ARG A 229 -9.31 20.68 -19.34
CA ARG A 229 -10.24 19.62 -19.77
C ARG A 229 -9.48 18.37 -20.21
N ALA A 230 -8.45 18.54 -21.04
CA ALA A 230 -7.63 17.40 -21.48
C ALA A 230 -6.98 16.67 -20.30
N VAL A 231 -6.47 17.44 -19.33
CA VAL A 231 -5.89 16.89 -18.10
C VAL A 231 -6.93 16.08 -17.33
N LEU A 232 -8.11 16.66 -17.06
CA LEU A 232 -9.21 15.96 -16.36
C LEU A 232 -9.74 14.74 -17.14
N ASP A 233 -9.59 14.72 -18.46
CA ASP A 233 -9.93 13.58 -19.32
C ASP A 233 -8.80 12.53 -19.44
N GLY A 234 -7.76 12.63 -18.62
CA GLY A 234 -6.71 11.60 -18.49
C GLY A 234 -5.42 11.91 -19.26
N ASP A 235 -5.17 13.15 -19.70
CA ASP A 235 -3.90 13.56 -20.31
C ASP A 235 -2.87 13.92 -19.23
N LEU A 236 -2.25 12.89 -18.62
CA LEU A 236 -1.29 13.03 -17.51
C LEU A 236 0.17 12.74 -17.91
N ASP A 237 0.42 12.39 -19.17
CA ASP A 237 1.73 11.92 -19.64
C ASP A 237 2.86 12.91 -19.44
N ASP A 238 2.59 14.20 -19.70
CA ASP A 238 3.59 15.25 -19.53
C ASP A 238 3.98 15.43 -18.06
N PHE A 239 3.01 15.29 -17.13
CA PHE A 239 3.27 15.39 -15.69
C PHE A 239 4.04 14.17 -15.16
N ILE A 240 3.61 12.97 -15.55
CA ILE A 240 4.21 11.71 -15.09
C ILE A 240 5.63 11.59 -15.65
N SER A 241 5.82 11.85 -16.95
CA SER A 241 7.14 11.77 -17.58
C SER A 241 8.12 12.81 -17.02
N ALA A 242 7.66 14.03 -16.70
CA ALA A 242 8.48 15.03 -16.04
C ALA A 242 8.89 14.61 -14.62
N SER A 243 7.94 14.06 -13.84
CA SER A 243 8.20 13.56 -12.48
C SER A 243 9.21 12.40 -12.49
N LEU A 244 9.03 11.44 -13.40
CA LEU A 244 9.94 10.31 -13.57
C LEU A 244 11.35 10.72 -14.00
N LYS A 245 11.48 11.77 -14.81
CA LYS A 245 12.80 12.34 -15.21
C LYS A 245 13.50 13.02 -14.05
N GLN A 246 12.77 13.69 -13.17
CA GLN A 246 13.33 14.34 -11.97
C GLN A 246 13.64 13.35 -10.84
N GLY A 247 13.13 12.11 -10.92
CA GLY A 247 13.35 11.08 -9.89
C GLY A 247 12.52 11.31 -8.63
N VAL A 248 11.41 12.01 -8.76
CA VAL A 248 10.43 12.25 -7.68
C VAL A 248 9.44 11.09 -7.57
#